data_AF-A0A7V7CT26-F1
#
_entry.id   AF-A0A7V7CT26-F1
#
_cell.length_a   1.000
_cell.length_b   1.000
_cell.length_c   1.000
_cell.angle_alpha   90.00
_cell.angle_beta   90.00
_cell.angle_gamma   90.00
#
_symmetry.space_group_name_H-M   'P 1'
#
loop_
_entity.id
_entity.type
_entity.pdbx_description
1 polymer ?
#
loop_
_entity_poly.entity_id
_entity_poly.type
_entity_poly.pdbx_seq_one_letter_code
_entity_poly.pdbx_strand_id
1 'polypeptide(L)'
;MKTLHDGIILTDKCENESSSDVIRKIKHAFGEGKSLKIGHAGTLDPFATGLLIILLGQGTKLSRYVMAGQKSYIATLELGIETDTLDPTGNIVRKSTVSHLSDQTIREKASRFEGDIRQTPPAFSAVKHKGIRSYKLARKGQDIVLKERPVTVHSLEIVSVDLPLITLRIKCSSGTYIRSIAADLGRELGPGAHLKILRRIGIGSFLVQNAFPSCEITGKEIRPLLTAHTISLREAIPEIQETEIPGFLEEKVRNGYCPKWDELDLSSTDGDCHNGLLKLVSDGNLVAVLRIHQRGGNKNGDIGIERVFS
;
A
#
# COMPACT_ATOMS: atom_id res chain seq x y z
N MET A 1 22.86 -19.68 -11.93
CA MET A 1 23.11 -18.26 -11.58
C MET A 1 21.97 -17.75 -10.71
N LYS A 2 22.09 -17.86 -9.38
CA LYS A 2 21.17 -17.25 -8.40
C LYS A 2 21.77 -15.92 -7.96
N THR A 3 21.40 -14.81 -8.59
CA THR A 3 21.79 -13.47 -8.12
C THR A 3 20.74 -12.42 -8.49
N LEU A 4 19.46 -12.76 -8.30
CA LEU A 4 18.41 -11.77 -8.11
C LEU A 4 17.99 -11.85 -6.64
N HIS A 5 18.06 -10.76 -5.89
CA HIS A 5 17.58 -10.77 -4.51
C HIS A 5 16.06 -10.69 -4.54
N ASP A 6 15.42 -11.85 -4.47
CA ASP A 6 13.97 -11.97 -4.34
C ASP A 6 13.54 -11.45 -2.96
N GLY A 7 12.60 -10.52 -2.93
CA GLY A 7 12.20 -9.90 -1.68
C GLY A 7 11.46 -8.58 -1.86
N ILE A 8 11.48 -7.76 -0.83
CA ILE A 8 10.97 -6.39 -0.88
C ILE A 8 12.02 -5.39 -0.37
N ILE A 9 11.98 -4.18 -0.91
CA ILE A 9 12.77 -3.05 -0.41
C ILE A 9 11.79 -1.96 0.03
N LEU A 10 11.98 -1.45 1.24
CA LEU A 10 11.27 -0.27 1.71
C LEU A 10 12.00 0.98 1.21
N THR A 11 11.29 1.84 0.50
CA THR A 11 11.84 3.14 0.06
C THR A 11 11.04 4.31 0.61
N ASP A 12 11.69 5.38 1.04
CA ASP A 12 11.04 6.66 1.32
C ASP A 12 11.03 7.48 0.03
N LYS A 13 9.90 7.51 -0.66
CA LYS A 13 9.77 8.21 -1.94
C LYS A 13 9.90 9.70 -1.72
N CYS A 14 10.94 10.30 -2.28
CA CYS A 14 11.15 11.74 -2.25
C CYS A 14 10.09 12.47 -3.11
N GLU A 15 9.94 13.76 -2.86
CA GLU A 15 8.96 14.61 -3.54
C GLU A 15 9.29 14.74 -5.04
N ASN A 16 8.27 15.02 -5.86
CA ASN A 16 8.38 15.18 -7.32
C ASN A 16 8.81 13.94 -8.10
N GLU A 17 8.92 12.79 -7.44
CA GLU A 17 9.16 11.50 -8.08
C GLU A 17 7.86 10.72 -8.23
N SER A 18 7.58 10.15 -9.40
CA SER A 18 6.52 9.15 -9.51
C SER A 18 6.97 7.81 -8.90
N SER A 19 6.02 6.95 -8.53
CA SER A 19 6.36 5.59 -8.10
C SER A 19 7.16 4.80 -9.16
N SER A 20 6.93 5.10 -10.45
CA SER A 20 7.67 4.49 -11.56
C SER A 20 9.11 5.00 -11.67
N ASP A 21 9.40 6.21 -11.19
CA ASP A 21 10.75 6.75 -11.19
C ASP A 21 11.64 6.02 -10.19
N VAL A 22 11.11 5.73 -8.99
CA VAL A 22 11.80 4.89 -8.00
C VAL A 22 12.11 3.49 -8.56
N ILE A 23 11.14 2.87 -9.24
CA ILE A 23 11.35 1.59 -9.92
C ILE A 23 12.50 1.67 -10.93
N ARG A 24 12.58 2.75 -11.71
CA ARG A 24 13.65 2.95 -12.69
C ARG A 24 15.01 3.14 -12.02
N LYS A 25 15.09 3.89 -10.92
CA LYS A 25 16.32 4.06 -10.13
C LYS A 25 16.84 2.73 -9.60
N ILE A 26 15.96 1.90 -9.03
CA ILE A 26 16.34 0.58 -8.51
C ILE A 26 16.78 -0.34 -9.65
N LYS A 27 16.06 -0.38 -10.77
CA LYS A 27 16.50 -1.14 -11.95
C LYS A 27 17.89 -0.73 -12.44
N HIS A 28 18.16 0.57 -12.43
CA HIS A 28 19.48 1.09 -12.79
C HIS A 28 20.54 0.64 -11.79
N ALA A 29 20.27 0.73 -10.49
CA ALA A 29 21.19 0.34 -9.43
C ALA A 29 21.59 -1.14 -9.47
N PHE A 30 20.64 -2.03 -9.72
CA PHE A 30 20.93 -3.46 -9.88
C PHE A 30 21.66 -3.79 -11.19
N GLY A 31 21.73 -2.86 -12.15
CA GLY A 31 22.43 -3.05 -13.42
C GLY A 31 21.74 -4.00 -14.41
N GLU A 32 20.51 -4.40 -14.10
CA GLU A 32 19.76 -5.41 -14.84
C GLU A 32 18.70 -4.81 -15.79
N GLY A 33 18.53 -3.49 -15.78
CA GLY A 33 17.69 -2.78 -16.75
C GLY A 33 16.28 -3.37 -16.90
N LYS A 34 16.00 -4.01 -18.05
CA LYS A 34 14.68 -4.60 -18.36
C LYS A 34 14.47 -6.02 -17.81
N SER A 35 15.53 -6.79 -17.50
CA SER A 35 15.40 -8.18 -17.05
C SER A 35 14.98 -8.31 -15.60
N LEU A 36 15.29 -7.32 -14.76
CA LEU A 36 14.85 -7.29 -13.36
C LEU A 36 13.32 -7.19 -13.30
N LYS A 37 12.69 -8.29 -12.86
CA LYS A 37 11.28 -8.32 -12.51
C LYS A 37 11.09 -7.49 -11.24
N ILE A 38 10.32 -6.42 -11.33
CA ILE A 38 10.14 -5.46 -10.24
C ILE A 38 8.76 -4.82 -10.33
N GLY A 39 8.20 -4.48 -9.18
CA GLY A 39 6.95 -3.74 -9.05
C GLY A 39 6.92 -2.95 -7.74
N HIS A 40 5.77 -2.40 -7.39
CA HIS A 40 5.56 -1.75 -6.10
C HIS A 40 4.20 -2.14 -5.50
N ALA A 41 4.08 -2.10 -4.17
CA ALA A 41 2.87 -2.47 -3.44
C ALA A 41 2.04 -1.24 -3.04
N GLY A 42 1.53 -0.52 -4.05
CA GLY A 42 0.66 0.65 -3.86
C GLY A 42 1.31 1.96 -4.31
N THR A 43 0.69 2.60 -5.29
CA THR A 43 1.16 3.87 -5.86
C THR A 43 1.14 4.98 -4.81
N LEU A 44 2.11 5.89 -4.90
CA LEU A 44 2.03 7.25 -4.34
C LEU A 44 1.96 8.25 -5.50
N ASP A 45 1.10 9.25 -5.33
CA ASP A 45 1.03 10.39 -6.25
C ASP A 45 2.39 11.12 -6.29
N PRO A 46 2.76 11.79 -7.39
CA PRO A 46 4.08 12.42 -7.52
C PRO A 46 4.42 13.44 -6.43
N PHE A 47 3.42 14.25 -6.02
CA PHE A 47 3.57 15.25 -4.95
C PHE A 47 3.63 14.62 -3.54
N ALA A 48 3.15 13.38 -3.38
CA ALA A 48 3.17 12.71 -2.09
C ALA A 48 4.58 12.19 -1.79
N THR A 49 4.95 12.02 -0.53
CA THR A 49 6.21 11.40 -0.10
C THR A 49 5.97 10.17 0.77
N GLY A 50 7.03 9.50 1.19
CA GLY A 50 6.94 8.45 2.19
C GLY A 50 7.03 7.04 1.64
N LEU A 51 6.63 6.08 2.48
CA LEU A 51 6.89 4.65 2.28
C LEU A 51 6.31 4.14 0.95
N LEU A 52 7.19 3.66 0.08
CA LEU A 52 6.89 2.91 -1.14
C LEU A 52 7.60 1.56 -1.05
N ILE A 53 6.82 0.49 -0.95
CA ILE A 53 7.37 -0.87 -0.93
C ILE A 53 7.60 -1.33 -2.36
N ILE A 54 8.86 -1.67 -2.65
CA ILE A 54 9.33 -2.17 -3.93
C ILE A 54 9.41 -3.69 -3.84
N LEU A 55 8.93 -4.37 -4.87
CA LEU A 55 8.86 -5.83 -4.94
C LEU A 55 9.87 -6.31 -5.96
N LEU A 56 10.80 -7.18 -5.59
CA LEU A 56 11.86 -7.71 -6.46
C LEU A 56 11.63 -9.18 -6.78
N GLY A 57 11.78 -9.56 -8.04
CA GLY A 57 11.75 -10.95 -8.50
C GLY A 57 10.48 -11.69 -8.06
N GLN A 58 10.64 -12.77 -7.30
CA GLN A 58 9.55 -13.55 -6.69
C GLN A 58 8.71 -12.72 -5.71
N GLY A 59 9.27 -11.67 -5.11
CA GLY A 59 8.55 -10.73 -4.24
C GLY A 59 7.39 -10.03 -4.95
N THR A 60 7.44 -9.92 -6.28
CA THR A 60 6.28 -9.43 -7.06
C THR A 60 5.01 -10.29 -6.89
N LYS A 61 5.15 -11.59 -6.57
CA LYS A 61 4.02 -12.48 -6.23
C LYS A 61 3.38 -12.12 -4.89
N LEU A 62 4.09 -11.40 -4.02
CA LEU A 62 3.61 -10.98 -2.69
C LEU A 62 2.74 -9.72 -2.73
N SER A 63 2.64 -9.06 -3.89
CA SER A 63 1.96 -7.76 -4.05
C SER A 63 0.61 -7.69 -3.35
N ARG A 64 -0.25 -8.71 -3.50
CA ARG A 64 -1.59 -8.70 -2.90
C ARG A 64 -1.60 -8.76 -1.38
N TYR A 65 -0.65 -9.44 -0.75
CA TYR A 65 -0.60 -9.59 0.70
C TYR A 65 -0.08 -8.30 1.32
N VAL A 66 1.00 -7.74 0.77
CA VAL A 66 1.55 -6.45 1.20
C VAL A 66 0.53 -5.33 0.97
N MET A 67 -0.17 -5.34 -0.18
CA MET A 67 -1.20 -4.35 -0.47
C MET A 67 -2.46 -4.49 0.39
N ALA A 68 -2.67 -5.59 1.10
CA ALA A 68 -3.81 -5.74 2.00
C ALA A 68 -3.59 -5.01 3.35
N GLY A 69 -2.35 -4.81 3.78
CA GLY A 69 -2.04 -4.15 5.06
C GLY A 69 -2.65 -2.76 5.17
N GLN A 70 -3.04 -2.32 6.37
CA GLN A 70 -3.56 -0.97 6.62
C GLN A 70 -2.53 0.10 6.23
N LYS A 71 -2.98 1.29 5.82
CA LYS A 71 -2.07 2.40 5.47
C LYS A 71 -2.20 3.51 6.50
N SER A 72 -1.07 4.12 6.83
CA SER A 72 -1.02 5.29 7.71
C SER A 72 -0.40 6.47 6.98
N TYR A 73 -1.00 7.65 7.14
CA TYR A 73 -0.61 8.89 6.48
C TYR A 73 -0.54 10.06 7.45
N ILE A 74 0.34 11.01 7.14
CA ILE A 74 0.24 12.41 7.58
C ILE A 74 -0.20 13.22 6.36
N ALA A 75 -1.26 14.00 6.51
CA ALA A 75 -1.93 14.69 5.42
C ALA A 75 -2.28 16.12 5.83
N THR A 76 -1.80 17.11 5.07
CA THR A 76 -2.16 18.52 5.30
C THR A 76 -3.08 18.97 4.18
N LEU A 77 -4.29 19.39 4.53
CA LEU A 77 -5.22 20.03 3.59
C LEU A 77 -5.11 21.56 3.68
N GLU A 78 -5.40 22.24 2.59
CA GLU A 78 -5.49 23.70 2.53
C GLU A 78 -6.93 24.12 2.21
N LEU A 79 -7.54 24.83 3.15
CA LEU A 79 -8.88 25.37 3.03
C LEU A 79 -8.92 26.56 2.06
N GLY A 80 -10.07 26.77 1.43
CA GLY A 80 -10.32 27.92 0.56
C GLY A 80 -9.82 27.77 -0.87
N ILE A 81 -9.21 26.64 -1.21
CA ILE A 81 -8.77 26.32 -2.58
C ILE A 81 -9.21 24.90 -2.94
N GLU A 82 -10.05 24.76 -3.96
CA GLU A 82 -10.38 23.47 -4.57
C GLU A 82 -9.69 23.36 -5.94
N THR A 83 -9.15 22.19 -6.25
CA THR A 83 -8.50 21.87 -7.52
C THR A 83 -9.19 20.70 -8.22
N ASP A 84 -9.09 20.61 -9.55
CA ASP A 84 -9.68 19.53 -10.35
C ASP A 84 -9.07 18.13 -10.05
N THR A 85 -7.82 18.08 -9.58
CA THR A 85 -7.14 16.85 -9.15
C THR A 85 -7.31 16.53 -7.66
N LEU A 86 -7.91 17.45 -6.89
CA LEU A 86 -7.98 17.43 -5.42
C LEU A 86 -6.59 17.44 -4.72
N ASP A 87 -5.57 17.90 -5.44
CA ASP A 87 -4.18 18.06 -4.97
C ASP A 87 -3.51 19.30 -5.62
N PRO A 88 -2.28 19.69 -5.25
CA PRO A 88 -1.67 20.94 -5.72
C PRO A 88 -1.27 20.91 -7.20
N THR A 89 -1.36 19.76 -7.86
CA THR A 89 -0.92 19.60 -9.26
C THR A 89 -2.03 19.95 -10.26
N GLY A 90 -3.25 20.15 -9.77
CA GLY A 90 -4.43 20.48 -10.57
C GLY A 90 -4.63 21.98 -10.77
N ASN A 91 -5.58 22.31 -11.64
CA ASN A 91 -6.03 23.69 -11.82
C ASN A 91 -6.98 24.07 -10.69
N ILE A 92 -6.88 25.31 -10.22
CA ILE A 92 -7.81 25.86 -9.24
C ILE A 92 -9.18 26.01 -9.90
N VAL A 93 -10.19 25.33 -9.35
CA VAL A 93 -11.58 25.38 -9.84
C VAL A 93 -12.47 26.26 -8.96
N ARG A 94 -12.09 26.47 -7.69
CA ARG A 94 -12.80 27.36 -6.77
C ARG A 94 -11.83 27.96 -5.76
N LYS A 95 -12.00 29.26 -5.48
CA LYS A 95 -11.39 29.96 -4.34
C LYS A 95 -12.48 30.46 -3.41
N SER A 96 -12.23 30.45 -2.12
CA SER A 96 -13.16 30.97 -1.11
C SER A 96 -12.40 31.53 0.08
N THR A 97 -12.97 32.54 0.72
CA THR A 97 -12.41 33.10 1.94
C THR A 97 -12.52 32.08 3.06
N VAL A 98 -11.42 31.85 3.76
CA VAL A 98 -11.40 31.02 4.97
C VAL A 98 -11.73 31.93 6.15
N SER A 99 -12.95 31.84 6.66
CA SER A 99 -13.35 32.50 7.91
C SER A 99 -12.74 31.78 9.11
N HIS A 100 -12.82 32.41 10.29
CA HIS A 100 -12.46 31.75 11.53
C HIS A 100 -13.29 30.46 11.71
N LEU A 101 -12.60 29.34 11.97
CA LEU A 101 -13.20 28.06 12.31
C LEU A 101 -12.73 27.68 13.71
N SER A 102 -13.66 27.28 14.58
CA SER A 102 -13.28 26.80 15.90
C SER A 102 -12.68 25.39 15.80
N ASP A 103 -11.68 25.09 16.65
CA ASP A 103 -11.11 23.75 16.77
C ASP A 103 -12.17 22.67 17.01
N GLN A 104 -13.20 23.01 17.81
CA GLN A 104 -14.32 22.12 18.08
C GLN A 104 -15.08 21.76 16.80
N THR A 105 -15.43 22.76 15.98
CA THR A 105 -16.11 22.54 14.69
C THR A 105 -15.27 21.66 13.76
N ILE A 106 -13.95 21.90 13.70
CA ILE A 106 -13.06 21.11 12.86
C ILE A 106 -13.03 19.64 13.31
N ARG A 107 -12.89 19.40 14.62
CA ARG A 107 -12.91 18.05 15.21
C ARG A 107 -14.23 17.33 14.98
N GLU A 108 -15.36 17.99 15.20
CA GLU A 108 -16.71 17.45 14.99
C GLU A 108 -16.98 17.08 13.53
N LYS A 109 -16.47 17.85 12.57
CA LYS A 109 -16.60 17.55 11.15
C LYS A 109 -15.65 16.44 10.72
N ALA A 110 -14.41 16.46 11.22
CA ALA A 110 -13.41 15.46 10.90
C ALA A 110 -13.79 14.05 11.42
N SER A 111 -14.42 13.95 12.59
CA SER A 111 -14.82 12.64 13.17
C SER A 111 -15.83 11.87 12.32
N ARG A 112 -16.60 12.56 11.45
CA ARG A 112 -17.57 11.93 10.53
C ARG A 112 -16.93 11.09 9.45
N PHE A 113 -15.62 11.28 9.22
CA PHE A 113 -14.85 10.52 8.24
C PHE A 113 -14.18 9.28 8.85
N GLU A 114 -14.31 9.07 10.17
CA GLU A 114 -13.85 7.85 10.85
C GLU A 114 -14.91 6.73 10.77
N GLY A 115 -14.47 5.48 10.67
CA GLY A 115 -15.32 4.31 10.49
C GLY A 115 -15.50 3.89 9.03
N ASP A 116 -16.58 3.15 8.76
CA ASP A 116 -16.93 2.67 7.43
C ASP A 116 -17.64 3.76 6.63
N ILE A 117 -17.00 4.22 5.55
CA ILE A 117 -17.50 5.30 4.71
C ILE A 117 -17.57 4.87 3.25
N ARG A 118 -18.38 5.60 2.46
CA ARG A 118 -18.40 5.46 1.01
C ARG A 118 -17.63 6.62 0.39
N GLN A 119 -16.73 6.29 -0.53
CA GLN A 119 -15.90 7.29 -1.19
C GLN A 119 -16.00 7.15 -2.71
N THR A 120 -16.16 8.29 -3.38
CA THR A 120 -15.93 8.38 -4.82
C THR A 120 -14.44 8.61 -5.07
N PRO A 121 -13.74 7.69 -5.76
CA PRO A 121 -12.35 7.91 -6.13
C PRO A 121 -12.20 9.17 -7.00
N PRO A 122 -11.09 9.91 -6.91
CA PRO A 122 -10.84 11.05 -7.78
C PRO A 122 -10.74 10.62 -9.25
N ALA A 123 -11.16 11.49 -10.17
CA ALA A 123 -11.06 11.25 -11.60
C ALA A 123 -9.60 10.94 -12.02
N PHE A 124 -8.64 11.67 -11.44
CA PHE A 124 -7.20 11.45 -11.60
C PHE A 124 -6.66 10.33 -10.69
N SER A 125 -7.18 9.11 -10.89
CA SER A 125 -6.75 7.91 -10.16
C SER A 125 -6.39 6.75 -11.10
N ALA A 126 -5.81 5.68 -10.53
CA ALA A 126 -5.50 4.46 -11.25
C ALA A 126 -6.71 3.52 -11.45
N VAL A 127 -7.89 3.88 -10.92
CA VAL A 127 -9.11 3.08 -11.06
C VAL A 127 -9.47 2.91 -12.53
N LYS A 128 -9.88 1.72 -12.92
CA LYS A 128 -10.35 1.48 -14.29
C LYS A 128 -11.83 1.83 -14.42
N HIS A 129 -12.16 2.66 -15.40
CA HIS A 129 -13.52 2.87 -15.91
C HIS A 129 -13.58 2.29 -17.33
N LYS A 130 -14.50 1.33 -17.57
CA LYS A 130 -14.62 0.61 -18.86
C LYS A 130 -13.28 0.06 -19.38
N GLY A 131 -12.47 -0.54 -18.49
CA GLY A 131 -11.18 -1.14 -18.83
C GLY A 131 -9.99 -0.16 -18.93
N ILE A 132 -10.23 1.15 -19.00
CA ILE A 132 -9.20 2.19 -19.14
C ILE A 132 -8.98 2.89 -17.79
N ARG A 133 -7.73 3.19 -17.42
CA ARG A 133 -7.44 3.94 -16.18
C ARG A 133 -8.03 5.35 -16.24
N SER A 134 -8.71 5.78 -15.17
CA SER A 134 -9.48 7.02 -15.15
C SER A 134 -8.62 8.25 -15.37
N TYR A 135 -7.38 8.31 -14.84
CA TYR A 135 -6.48 9.43 -15.13
C TYR A 135 -6.22 9.63 -16.64
N LYS A 136 -6.25 8.57 -17.46
CA LYS A 136 -6.04 8.68 -18.91
C LYS A 136 -7.24 9.31 -19.60
N LEU A 137 -8.44 9.07 -19.08
CA LEU A 137 -9.69 9.62 -19.60
C LEU A 137 -9.86 11.07 -19.12
N ALA A 138 -9.54 11.36 -17.85
CA ALA A 138 -9.60 12.70 -17.28
C ALA A 138 -8.65 13.69 -17.99
N ARG A 139 -7.42 13.25 -18.31
CA ARG A 139 -6.48 14.03 -19.13
C ARG A 139 -6.95 14.32 -20.55
N LYS A 140 -7.95 13.57 -21.05
CA LYS A 140 -8.59 13.83 -22.34
C LYS A 140 -9.83 14.72 -22.22
N GLY A 141 -10.09 15.29 -21.03
CA GLY A 141 -11.26 16.13 -20.76
C GLY A 141 -12.58 15.37 -20.76
N GLN A 142 -12.58 14.05 -20.62
CA GLN A 142 -13.82 13.27 -20.53
C GLN A 142 -14.35 13.29 -19.10
N ASP A 143 -15.63 13.64 -18.94
CA ASP A 143 -16.33 13.50 -17.67
C ASP A 143 -16.51 12.03 -17.33
N ILE A 144 -15.94 11.61 -16.20
CA ILE A 144 -16.01 10.23 -15.71
C ILE A 144 -16.82 10.20 -14.43
N VAL A 145 -17.96 9.54 -14.46
CA VAL A 145 -18.68 9.19 -13.25
C VAL A 145 -18.09 7.89 -12.68
N LEU A 146 -17.35 8.00 -11.59
CA LEU A 146 -16.80 6.87 -10.85
C LEU A 146 -17.81 6.42 -9.79
N LYS A 147 -18.00 5.11 -9.67
CA LYS A 147 -18.87 4.54 -8.63
C LYS A 147 -18.20 4.65 -7.26
N GLU A 148 -19.00 4.99 -6.25
CA GLU A 148 -18.60 4.93 -4.85
C GLU A 148 -18.16 3.53 -4.44
N ARG A 149 -17.19 3.48 -3.52
CA ARG A 149 -16.65 2.24 -2.97
C ARG A 149 -16.57 2.33 -1.45
N PRO A 150 -16.81 1.22 -0.73
CA PRO A 150 -16.62 1.18 0.70
C PRO A 150 -15.12 1.26 1.02
N VAL A 151 -14.78 2.08 2.00
CA VAL A 151 -13.45 2.15 2.61
C VAL A 151 -13.62 2.32 4.12
N THR A 152 -12.59 2.00 4.89
CA THR A 152 -12.62 2.12 6.35
C THR A 152 -11.50 3.05 6.78
N VAL A 153 -11.85 4.10 7.51
CA VAL A 153 -10.89 4.95 8.20
C VAL A 153 -10.86 4.48 9.65
N HIS A 154 -9.80 3.79 10.03
CA HIS A 154 -9.65 3.18 11.35
C HIS A 154 -9.37 4.21 12.45
N SER A 155 -8.73 5.33 12.11
CA SER A 155 -8.57 6.48 13.00
C SER A 155 -8.27 7.73 12.18
N LEU A 156 -8.78 8.86 12.65
CA LEU A 156 -8.48 10.18 12.11
C LEU A 156 -8.21 11.16 13.26
N GLU A 157 -6.95 11.58 13.38
CA GLU A 157 -6.50 12.50 14.43
C GLU A 157 -6.13 13.85 13.81
N ILE A 158 -6.57 14.95 14.43
CA ILE A 158 -6.10 16.29 14.09
C ILE A 158 -4.78 16.55 14.80
N VAL A 159 -3.72 16.73 14.01
CA VAL A 159 -2.35 16.98 14.49
C VAL A 159 -2.10 18.47 14.71
N SER A 160 -2.51 19.33 13.78
CA SER A 160 -2.41 20.78 13.91
C SER A 160 -3.50 21.51 13.14
N VAL A 161 -3.84 22.71 13.61
CA VAL A 161 -4.78 23.64 12.96
C VAL A 161 -4.07 24.99 12.87
N ASP A 162 -3.58 25.30 11.68
CA ASP A 162 -2.81 26.51 11.36
C ASP A 162 -3.46 27.17 10.14
N LEU A 163 -4.68 27.68 10.31
CA LEU A 163 -5.54 28.10 9.19
C LEU A 163 -4.79 29.01 8.19
N PRO A 164 -4.89 28.74 6.88
CA PRO A 164 -5.85 27.83 6.23
C PRO A 164 -5.43 26.34 6.18
N LEU A 165 -4.36 25.95 6.87
CA LEU A 165 -3.84 24.58 6.86
C LEU A 165 -4.36 23.76 8.04
N ILE A 166 -4.75 22.52 7.76
CA ILE A 166 -5.11 21.53 8.80
C ILE A 166 -4.33 20.26 8.52
N THR A 167 -3.63 19.75 9.52
CA THR A 167 -2.85 18.51 9.41
C THR A 167 -3.54 17.38 10.15
N LEU A 168 -3.73 16.26 9.45
CA LEU A 168 -4.38 15.05 9.93
C LEU A 168 -3.39 13.88 9.96
N ARG A 169 -3.53 12.98 10.93
CA ARG A 169 -2.96 11.64 10.94
C ARG A 169 -4.08 10.65 10.69
N ILE A 170 -3.96 9.85 9.63
CA ILE A 170 -5.04 8.98 9.15
C ILE A 170 -4.52 7.54 9.06
N LYS A 171 -5.22 6.59 9.66
CA LYS A 171 -5.03 5.15 9.44
C LYS A 171 -6.26 4.60 8.72
N CYS A 172 -6.07 3.94 7.58
CA CYS A 172 -7.19 3.51 6.75
C CYS A 172 -6.93 2.18 6.03
N SER A 173 -8.00 1.58 5.51
CA SER A 173 -7.92 0.40 4.66
C SER A 173 -7.34 0.71 3.28
N SER A 174 -6.96 -0.33 2.54
CA SER A 174 -6.46 -0.20 1.16
C SER A 174 -7.51 0.40 0.23
N GLY A 175 -7.10 1.30 -0.67
CA GLY A 175 -8.00 1.90 -1.66
C GLY A 175 -8.65 3.21 -1.21
N THR A 176 -8.41 3.64 0.03
CA THR A 176 -8.80 4.96 0.53
C THR A 176 -7.99 6.07 -0.16
N TYR A 177 -8.69 7.05 -0.72
CA TYR A 177 -8.11 8.26 -1.31
C TYR A 177 -8.13 9.40 -0.29
N ILE A 178 -6.95 9.73 0.23
CA ILE A 178 -6.79 10.84 1.18
C ILE A 178 -7.14 12.20 0.53
N ARG A 179 -6.94 12.32 -0.78
CA ARG A 179 -7.37 13.49 -1.57
C ARG A 179 -8.87 13.75 -1.49
N SER A 180 -9.68 12.70 -1.60
CA SER A 180 -11.13 12.82 -1.45
C SER A 180 -11.51 13.17 0.00
N ILE A 181 -10.88 12.56 1.01
CA ILE A 181 -11.11 12.93 2.43
C ILE A 181 -10.85 14.42 2.66
N ALA A 182 -9.72 14.95 2.18
CA ALA A 182 -9.37 16.35 2.32
C ALA A 182 -10.41 17.27 1.64
N ALA A 183 -10.79 16.97 0.40
CA ALA A 183 -11.77 17.76 -0.34
C ALA A 183 -13.15 17.73 0.31
N ASP A 184 -13.62 16.55 0.72
CA ASP A 184 -14.93 16.36 1.34
C ASP A 184 -14.99 17.04 2.70
N LEU A 185 -13.93 16.93 3.53
CA LEU A 185 -13.81 17.67 4.79
C LEU A 185 -13.82 19.19 4.56
N GLY A 186 -13.10 19.68 3.54
CA GLY A 186 -13.11 21.09 3.17
C GLY A 186 -14.50 21.62 2.81
N ARG A 187 -15.31 20.81 2.10
CA ARG A 187 -16.70 21.16 1.78
C ARG A 187 -17.60 21.13 3.02
N GLU A 188 -17.43 20.15 3.89
CA GLU A 188 -18.14 20.08 5.18
C GLU A 188 -17.84 21.26 6.11
N LEU A 189 -16.63 21.80 6.03
CA LEU A 189 -16.22 23.01 6.76
C LEU A 189 -16.71 24.30 6.08
N GLY A 190 -17.10 24.25 4.81
CA GLY A 190 -17.62 25.38 4.03
C GLY A 190 -16.70 25.95 2.93
N PRO A 191 -15.42 26.29 3.19
CA PRO A 191 -14.58 27.00 2.22
C PRO A 191 -14.07 26.10 1.08
N GLY A 192 -14.29 24.78 1.14
CA GLY A 192 -13.68 23.83 0.23
C GLY A 192 -12.19 23.62 0.56
N ALA A 193 -11.59 22.58 -0.01
CA ALA A 193 -10.16 22.29 0.17
C ALA A 193 -9.60 21.38 -0.91
N HIS A 194 -8.28 21.32 -0.95
CA HIS A 194 -7.54 20.25 -1.61
C HIS A 194 -6.49 19.69 -0.64
N LEU A 195 -5.99 18.49 -0.93
CA LEU A 195 -4.88 17.92 -0.16
C LEU A 195 -3.58 18.59 -0.59
N LYS A 196 -2.91 19.32 0.29
CA LYS A 196 -1.68 20.05 -0.01
C LYS A 196 -0.43 19.21 0.14
N ILE A 197 -0.31 18.50 1.26
CA ILE A 197 0.86 17.66 1.59
C ILE A 197 0.36 16.26 1.92
N LEU A 198 1.02 15.25 1.39
CA LEU A 198 0.72 13.85 1.71
C LEU A 198 2.01 13.08 1.97
N ARG A 199 2.12 12.44 3.12
CA ARG A 199 3.22 11.54 3.46
C ARG A 199 2.67 10.20 3.95
N ARG A 200 2.99 9.11 3.26
CA ARG A 200 2.66 7.75 3.75
C ARG A 200 3.71 7.29 4.74
N ILE A 201 3.32 7.08 5.98
CA ILE A 201 4.25 6.71 7.06
C ILE A 201 4.29 5.20 7.33
N GLY A 202 3.28 4.43 6.87
CA GLY A 202 3.26 2.98 7.07
C GLY A 202 2.33 2.21 6.15
N ILE A 203 2.63 0.91 5.97
CA ILE A 203 1.81 -0.11 5.31
C ILE A 203 1.91 -1.40 6.13
N GLY A 204 0.83 -1.80 6.80
CA GLY A 204 0.84 -2.92 7.75
C GLY A 204 1.89 -2.68 8.83
N SER A 205 2.77 -3.66 9.02
CA SER A 205 3.92 -3.62 9.93
C SER A 205 5.14 -2.85 9.38
N PHE A 206 5.13 -2.44 8.11
CA PHE A 206 6.23 -1.67 7.53
C PHE A 206 6.07 -0.18 7.78
N LEU A 207 7.14 0.47 8.25
CA LEU A 207 7.20 1.89 8.58
C LEU A 207 8.22 2.63 7.71
N VAL A 208 7.94 3.89 7.39
CA VAL A 208 8.82 4.74 6.56
C VAL A 208 10.19 4.98 7.20
N GLN A 209 10.28 4.95 8.54
CA GLN A 209 11.55 5.15 9.26
C GLN A 209 12.59 4.05 8.97
N ASN A 210 12.13 2.88 8.50
CA ASN A 210 13.00 1.75 8.13
C ASN A 210 13.31 1.76 6.62
N ALA A 211 12.89 2.80 5.90
CA ALA A 211 12.94 2.85 4.44
C ALA A 211 14.13 3.65 3.94
N PHE A 212 14.71 3.21 2.82
CA PHE A 212 15.83 3.88 2.19
C PHE A 212 15.35 5.09 1.36
N PRO A 213 15.92 6.30 1.54
CA PRO A 213 15.50 7.48 0.76
C PRO A 213 15.69 7.28 -0.75
N SER A 214 14.62 7.45 -1.54
CA SER A 214 14.69 7.21 -2.99
C SER A 214 15.59 8.20 -3.73
N CYS A 215 15.82 9.38 -3.16
CA CYS A 215 16.71 10.39 -3.69
C CYS A 215 18.20 10.04 -3.52
N GLU A 216 18.55 9.16 -2.58
CA GLU A 216 19.91 8.64 -2.40
C GLU A 216 20.22 7.44 -3.32
N ILE A 217 19.22 6.92 -4.05
CA ILE A 217 19.42 5.86 -5.04
C ILE A 217 20.00 6.48 -6.32
N THR A 218 21.30 6.77 -6.28
CA THR A 218 22.08 7.25 -7.41
C THR A 218 23.00 6.12 -7.87
N GLY A 219 22.98 5.77 -9.15
CA GLY A 219 23.97 4.83 -9.70
C GLY A 219 23.88 3.38 -9.22
N LYS A 220 24.94 2.61 -9.48
CA LYS A 220 25.08 1.16 -9.20
C LYS A 220 25.81 0.87 -7.90
N GLU A 221 26.60 1.83 -7.44
CA GLU A 221 27.36 1.83 -6.19
C GLU A 221 26.48 1.54 -4.97
N ILE A 222 25.19 1.92 -5.01
CA ILE A 222 24.23 1.69 -3.93
C ILE A 222 23.72 0.25 -3.85
N ARG A 223 24.02 -0.60 -4.84
CA ARG A 223 23.52 -1.98 -4.92
C ARG A 223 23.82 -2.81 -3.66
N PRO A 224 25.04 -2.84 -3.09
CA PRO A 224 25.30 -3.62 -1.89
C PRO A 224 24.42 -3.21 -0.72
N LEU A 225 24.18 -1.90 -0.57
CA LEU A 225 23.32 -1.36 0.46
C LEU A 225 21.85 -1.74 0.25
N LEU A 226 21.34 -1.60 -0.97
CA LEU A 226 19.98 -2.04 -1.32
C LEU A 226 19.79 -3.55 -1.12
N THR A 227 20.79 -4.36 -1.48
CA THR A 227 20.79 -5.80 -1.22
C THR A 227 20.71 -6.09 0.28
N ALA A 228 21.51 -5.40 1.10
CA ALA A 228 21.50 -5.59 2.56
C ALA A 228 20.16 -5.17 3.21
N HIS A 229 19.45 -4.21 2.60
CA HIS A 229 18.12 -3.76 3.04
C HIS A 229 16.96 -4.52 2.38
N THR A 230 17.25 -5.56 1.59
CA THR A 230 16.21 -6.38 0.99
C THR A 230 15.64 -7.32 2.05
N ILE A 231 14.37 -7.12 2.38
CA ILE A 231 13.61 -7.99 3.27
C ILE A 231 13.26 -9.27 2.51
N SER A 232 13.50 -10.42 3.14
CA SER A 232 13.28 -11.72 2.52
C SER A 232 11.80 -11.96 2.21
N LEU A 233 11.52 -12.93 1.33
CA LEU A 233 10.13 -13.31 1.00
C LEU A 233 9.32 -13.75 2.22
N ARG A 234 9.96 -14.43 3.18
CA ARG A 234 9.34 -14.93 4.43
C ARG A 234 8.92 -13.78 5.34
N GLU A 235 9.79 -12.79 5.51
CA GLU A 235 9.59 -11.62 6.38
C GLU A 235 8.71 -10.55 5.73
N ALA A 236 8.57 -10.56 4.40
CA ALA A 236 7.74 -9.62 3.66
C ALA A 236 6.22 -9.76 3.91
N ILE A 237 5.78 -10.84 4.56
CA ILE A 237 4.39 -11.13 4.91
C ILE A 237 4.29 -11.62 6.38
N PRO A 238 4.62 -10.75 7.34
CA PRO A 238 4.76 -11.15 8.75
C PRO A 238 3.43 -11.47 9.42
N GLU A 239 2.31 -10.94 8.90
CA GLU A 239 0.96 -11.16 9.44
C GLU A 239 0.41 -12.57 9.15
N ILE A 240 1.03 -13.33 8.25
CA ILE A 240 0.60 -14.69 7.91
C ILE A 240 1.37 -15.65 8.80
N GLN A 241 0.67 -16.57 9.47
CA GLN A 241 1.31 -17.63 10.25
C GLN A 241 2.17 -18.52 9.36
N GLU A 242 3.15 -19.20 9.95
CA GLU A 242 4.06 -20.09 9.24
C GLU A 242 4.19 -21.44 9.92
N THR A 243 4.47 -22.46 9.11
CA THR A 243 4.86 -23.80 9.54
C THR A 243 6.08 -24.24 8.74
N GLU A 244 6.98 -24.97 9.40
CA GLU A 244 8.16 -25.54 8.77
C GLU A 244 7.78 -26.88 8.11
N ILE A 245 8.22 -27.10 6.88
CA ILE A 245 8.08 -28.37 6.18
C ILE A 245 9.45 -29.04 6.02
N PRO A 246 9.52 -30.38 6.16
CA PRO A 246 10.74 -31.12 5.86
C PRO A 246 11.20 -30.92 4.41
N GLY A 247 12.52 -30.92 4.18
CA GLY A 247 13.10 -30.68 2.85
C GLY A 247 12.59 -31.64 1.74
N PHE A 248 12.21 -32.88 2.09
CA PHE A 248 11.64 -33.81 1.09
C PHE A 248 10.26 -33.36 0.55
N LEU A 249 9.53 -32.52 1.28
CA LEU A 249 8.29 -31.90 0.82
C LEU A 249 8.54 -30.63 0.02
N GLU A 250 9.63 -29.91 0.30
CA GLU A 250 9.93 -28.64 -0.36
C GLU A 250 9.86 -28.77 -1.90
N GLU A 251 10.61 -29.70 -2.48
CA GLU A 251 10.67 -29.88 -3.92
C GLU A 251 9.30 -30.29 -4.51
N LYS A 252 8.57 -31.16 -3.80
CA LYS A 252 7.21 -31.57 -4.20
C LYS A 252 6.28 -30.36 -4.23
N VAL A 253 6.29 -29.54 -3.19
CA VAL A 253 5.46 -28.33 -3.08
C VAL A 253 5.84 -27.32 -4.16
N ARG A 254 7.13 -27.13 -4.44
CA ARG A 254 7.60 -26.26 -5.54
C ARG A 254 7.09 -26.73 -6.90
N ASN A 255 6.92 -28.04 -7.05
CA ASN A 255 6.33 -28.69 -8.23
C ASN A 255 4.79 -28.78 -8.21
N GLY A 256 4.13 -28.14 -7.24
CA GLY A 256 2.67 -28.00 -7.18
C GLY A 256 1.94 -29.04 -6.33
N TYR A 257 2.66 -29.90 -5.60
CA TYR A 257 2.04 -30.81 -4.63
C TYR A 257 1.46 -30.04 -3.46
N CYS A 258 0.17 -30.20 -3.19
CA CYS A 258 -0.47 -29.64 -2.00
C CYS A 258 -0.31 -30.61 -0.81
N PRO A 259 0.37 -30.21 0.28
CA PRO A 259 0.48 -31.05 1.47
C PRO A 259 -0.88 -31.30 2.13
N LYS A 260 -0.98 -32.44 2.80
CA LYS A 260 -2.10 -32.79 3.67
C LYS A 260 -1.88 -32.29 5.09
N TRP A 261 -2.96 -32.25 5.89
CA TRP A 261 -2.90 -31.78 7.28
C TRP A 261 -1.95 -32.60 8.17
N ASP A 262 -1.82 -33.90 7.93
CA ASP A 262 -0.92 -34.80 8.67
C ASP A 262 0.56 -34.62 8.31
N GLU A 263 0.85 -33.90 7.22
CA GLU A 263 2.21 -33.55 6.78
C GLU A 263 2.67 -32.18 7.26
N LEU A 264 1.80 -31.42 7.95
CA LEU A 264 2.08 -30.07 8.45
C LEU A 264 2.22 -30.08 9.97
N ASP A 265 3.30 -29.50 10.48
CA ASP A 265 3.47 -29.30 11.91
C ASP A 265 2.86 -27.96 12.34
N LEU A 266 1.66 -28.02 12.92
CA LEU A 266 0.90 -26.85 13.37
C LEU A 266 1.05 -26.61 14.88
N SER A 267 1.92 -27.35 15.56
CA SER A 267 2.15 -27.22 17.00
C SER A 267 2.58 -25.82 17.42
N SER A 268 3.18 -25.05 16.49
CA SER A 268 3.61 -23.66 16.67
C SER A 268 2.62 -22.61 16.16
N THR A 269 1.42 -23.00 15.72
CA THR A 269 0.41 -22.06 15.20
C THR A 269 -0.68 -21.83 16.25
N ASP A 270 -1.08 -20.58 16.49
CA ASP A 270 -2.05 -20.19 17.54
C ASP A 270 -3.51 -20.58 17.23
N GLY A 271 -3.74 -21.64 16.43
CA GLY A 271 -5.06 -22.19 16.12
C GLY A 271 -5.97 -21.30 15.26
N ASP A 272 -5.67 -20.01 15.14
CA ASP A 272 -6.42 -19.04 14.35
C ASP A 272 -5.57 -18.58 13.17
N CYS A 273 -5.64 -19.30 12.05
CA CYS A 273 -5.04 -18.86 10.80
C CYS A 273 -5.80 -17.62 10.30
N HIS A 274 -5.40 -16.43 10.78
CA HIS A 274 -6.00 -15.16 10.40
C HIS A 274 -6.13 -15.06 8.87
N ASN A 275 -7.35 -14.86 8.38
CA ASN A 275 -7.73 -14.79 6.96
C ASN A 275 -7.57 -16.09 6.14
N GLY A 276 -7.37 -17.25 6.77
CA GLY A 276 -7.27 -18.55 6.11
C GLY A 276 -6.04 -18.68 5.20
N LEU A 277 -4.90 -18.11 5.61
CA LEU A 277 -3.63 -18.22 4.91
C LEU A 277 -2.56 -18.82 5.83
N LEU A 278 -1.64 -19.61 5.26
CA LEU A 278 -0.52 -20.23 5.97
C LEU A 278 0.73 -20.22 5.09
N LYS A 279 1.87 -19.77 5.61
CA LYS A 279 3.18 -19.89 4.96
C LYS A 279 3.76 -21.29 5.18
N LEU A 280 4.30 -21.88 4.13
CA LEU A 280 5.20 -23.02 4.23
C LEU A 280 6.63 -22.52 4.12
N VAL A 281 7.44 -22.83 5.11
CA VAL A 281 8.86 -22.46 5.19
C VAL A 281 9.70 -23.72 5.21
N SER A 282 10.87 -23.68 4.58
CA SER A 282 11.87 -24.76 4.65
C SER A 282 13.27 -24.15 4.63
N ASP A 283 14.10 -24.55 5.60
CA ASP A 283 15.45 -24.01 5.82
C ASP A 283 15.45 -22.48 5.87
N GLY A 284 14.43 -21.93 6.53
CA GLY A 284 14.23 -20.50 6.70
C GLY A 284 13.74 -19.72 5.48
N ASN A 285 13.49 -20.40 4.34
CA ASN A 285 13.01 -19.79 3.10
C ASN A 285 11.51 -19.98 2.90
N LEU A 286 10.83 -18.98 2.36
CA LEU A 286 9.43 -19.13 1.95
C LEU A 286 9.33 -20.06 0.74
N VAL A 287 8.59 -21.16 0.89
CA VAL A 287 8.34 -22.15 -0.16
C VAL A 287 7.00 -21.87 -0.84
N ALA A 288 5.95 -21.71 -0.06
CA ALA A 288 4.59 -21.48 -0.57
C ALA A 288 3.72 -20.72 0.43
N VAL A 289 2.61 -20.18 -0.07
CA VAL A 289 1.48 -19.75 0.73
C VAL A 289 0.31 -20.66 0.38
N LEU A 290 -0.32 -21.23 1.41
CA LEU A 290 -1.53 -22.02 1.32
C LEU A 290 -2.75 -21.17 1.65
N ARG A 291 -3.92 -21.61 1.17
CA ARG A 291 -5.23 -21.14 1.58
C ARG A 291 -5.98 -22.26 2.28
N ILE A 292 -6.55 -21.94 3.44
CA ILE A 292 -7.38 -22.82 4.24
C ILE A 292 -8.83 -22.42 4.04
N HIS A 293 -9.63 -23.33 3.51
CA HIS A 293 -11.06 -23.17 3.33
C HIS A 293 -11.79 -23.84 4.48
N GLN A 294 -12.28 -23.05 5.44
CA GLN A 294 -13.16 -23.60 6.48
C GLN A 294 -14.50 -24.00 5.88
N ARG A 295 -14.82 -25.30 5.92
CA ARG A 295 -16.17 -25.82 5.65
C ARG A 295 -16.84 -26.10 6.99
N GLY A 296 -18.05 -25.56 7.17
CA GLY A 296 -18.83 -25.76 8.39
C GLY A 296 -18.92 -27.24 8.75
N GLY A 297 -18.41 -27.59 9.93
CA GLY A 297 -18.46 -28.95 10.50
C GLY A 297 -17.15 -29.74 10.49
N ASN A 298 -16.12 -29.34 9.73
CA ASN A 298 -14.82 -30.03 9.74
C ASN A 298 -13.77 -29.19 10.48
N LYS A 299 -13.16 -29.73 11.54
CA LYS A 299 -12.22 -28.98 12.39
C LYS A 299 -11.02 -28.40 11.63
N ASN A 300 -10.62 -29.04 10.54
CA ASN A 300 -9.41 -28.64 9.80
C ASN A 300 -9.69 -27.92 8.46
N GLY A 301 -10.87 -28.05 7.84
CA GLY A 301 -11.12 -27.46 6.51
C GLY A 301 -10.27 -28.05 5.37
N ASP A 302 -10.42 -27.54 4.14
CA ASP A 302 -9.65 -27.99 2.96
C ASP A 302 -8.45 -27.05 2.70
N ILE A 303 -7.28 -27.60 2.39
CA ILE A 303 -6.08 -26.82 2.02
C ILE A 303 -5.94 -26.77 0.50
N GLY A 304 -5.61 -25.59 -0.03
CA GLY A 304 -5.14 -25.42 -1.40
C GLY A 304 -3.86 -24.59 -1.49
N ILE A 305 -3.04 -24.85 -2.50
CA ILE A 305 -1.92 -23.97 -2.84
C ILE A 305 -2.45 -22.64 -3.38
N GLU A 306 -2.14 -21.55 -2.70
CA GLU A 306 -2.44 -20.20 -3.15
C GLU A 306 -1.31 -19.64 -4.02
N ARG A 307 -0.05 -19.89 -3.63
CA ARG A 307 1.12 -19.43 -4.37
C ARG A 307 2.38 -20.20 -4.01
N VAL A 308 3.18 -20.54 -5.01
CA VAL A 308 4.51 -21.14 -4.84
C VAL A 308 5.61 -20.12 -5.17
N PHE A 309 6.69 -20.18 -4.41
CA PHE A 309 7.92 -19.42 -4.60
C PHE A 309 9.03 -20.39 -5.06
N SER A 310 10.01 -19.91 -5.79
CA SER A 310 11.04 -20.72 -6.48
C SER A 310 12.39 -20.03 -6.39
#